data_AF-A0A2W4SPW7-F1
#
_entry.id   AF-A0A2W4SPW7-F1
#
_cell.length_a   1.000
_cell.length_b   1.000
_cell.length_c   1.000
_cell.angle_alpha   90.00
_cell.angle_beta   90.00
_cell.angle_gamma   90.00
#
_symmetry.space_group_name_H-M   'P 1'
#
loop_
_entity.id
_entity.type
_entity.pdbx_description
1 polymer ?
#
loop_
_entity_poly.entity_id
_entity_poly.type
_entity_poly.pdbx_seq_one_letter_code
_entity_poly.pdbx_strand_id
1 'polypeptide(L)' 'MPRAAIKDGLTKQARYRAAKKAAGLKEVRIWTFDTKDPAFLADLQRQVSILNADPEETAVMEWIEDVAAWPSDDE' A
#
# COMPACT_ATOMS: atom_id res chain seq x y z
N MET A 1 12.36 21.36 11.80
CA MET A 1 12.96 20.66 12.97
C MET A 1 12.20 19.36 13.21
N PRO A 2 12.86 18.21 13.39
CA PRO A 2 12.17 16.97 13.76
C PRO A 2 11.50 17.14 15.12
N ARG A 3 10.22 16.80 15.24
CA ARG A 3 9.51 16.82 16.53
C ARG A 3 10.10 15.72 17.41
N ALA A 4 10.51 16.07 18.63
CA ALA A 4 10.96 15.10 19.62
C ALA A 4 9.87 14.04 19.86
N ALA A 5 10.29 12.78 19.96
CA ALA A 5 9.37 11.69 20.25
C ALA A 5 8.74 11.86 21.64
N ILE A 6 7.42 11.69 21.72
CA ILE A 6 6.69 11.69 22.99
C ILE A 6 7.14 10.46 23.78
N LYS A 7 7.59 10.65 25.03
CA LYS A 7 8.04 9.58 25.94
C LYS A 7 6.85 8.97 26.69
N ASP A 8 5.83 8.55 25.97
CA ASP A 8 4.62 7.92 26.50
C ASP A 8 4.69 6.39 26.55
N GLY A 9 5.81 5.79 26.09
CA GLY A 9 5.97 4.35 25.96
C GLY A 9 5.16 3.73 24.83
N LEU A 10 4.42 4.53 24.04
CA LEU A 10 3.59 4.06 22.94
C LEU A 10 4.32 4.13 21.61
N THR A 11 4.06 3.14 20.76
CA THR A 11 4.50 3.18 19.35
C THR A 11 3.72 4.25 18.58
N LYS A 12 4.28 4.68 17.43
CA LYS A 12 3.60 5.60 16.50
C LYS A 12 2.21 5.08 16.12
N GLN A 13 2.10 3.78 15.86
CA GLN A 13 0.87 3.10 15.46
C GLN A 13 -0.15 3.07 16.60
N ALA A 14 0.29 2.84 17.84
CA ALA A 14 -0.59 2.89 19.01
C ALA A 14 -1.21 4.29 19.20
N ARG A 15 -0.40 5.35 19.11
CA ARG A 15 -0.89 6.73 19.17
C ARG A 15 -1.86 7.07 18.04
N TYR A 16 -1.53 6.66 16.81
CA TYR A 16 -2.40 6.88 15.66
C TYR A 16 -3.79 6.24 15.87
N ARG A 17 -3.82 4.99 16.33
CA ARG A 17 -5.08 4.29 16.61
C ARG A 17 -5.89 4.93 17.73
N ALA A 18 -5.22 5.37 18.81
CA ALA A 18 -5.89 6.09 19.90
C ALA A 18 -6.55 7.39 19.41
N ALA A 19 -5.86 8.17 18.58
CA ALA A 19 -6.41 9.39 17.99
C ALA A 19 -7.60 9.11 17.06
N LYS A 20 -7.53 8.07 16.23
CA LYS A 20 -8.64 7.68 15.35
C LYS A 20 -9.86 7.20 16.14
N LYS A 21 -9.65 6.42 17.20
CA LYS A 21 -10.72 6.01 18.12
C LYS A 21 -11.38 7.21 18.79
N ALA A 22 -10.59 8.19 19.25
CA ALA A 22 -11.12 9.42 19.85
C ALA A 22 -11.94 10.27 18.86
N ALA A 23 -11.62 10.20 17.56
CA ALA A 23 -12.39 10.82 16.49
C ALA A 23 -13.65 10.03 16.06
N GLY A 24 -14.04 8.99 16.80
CA GLY A 24 -15.22 8.17 16.50
C GLY A 24 -15.01 7.10 15.41
N LEU A 25 -13.78 6.90 14.94
CA LEU A 25 -13.48 5.90 13.92
C LEU A 25 -13.26 4.52 14.53
N LYS A 26 -13.74 3.49 13.83
CA LYS A 26 -13.57 2.08 14.22
C LYS A 26 -12.39 1.46 13.47
N GLU A 27 -11.51 0.78 14.20
CA GLU A 27 -10.42 0.01 13.58
C GLU A 27 -11.01 -1.22 12.86
N VAL A 28 -10.72 -1.35 11.56
CA VAL A 28 -11.00 -2.55 10.77
C VAL A 28 -9.69 -3.30 10.61
N ARG A 29 -9.63 -4.53 11.12
CA ARG A 29 -8.49 -5.44 10.92
C ARG A 29 -8.88 -6.46 9.87
N ILE A 30 -8.17 -6.44 8.75
CA ILE A 30 -8.32 -7.42 7.66
C ILE A 30 -7.14 -8.38 7.78
N TRP A 31 -7.40 -9.68 7.67
CA TRP A 31 -6.35 -10.67 7.60
C TRP A 31 -5.69 -10.60 6.23
N THR A 32 -4.40 -10.27 6.20
CA THR A 32 -3.56 -10.38 5.01
C THR A 32 -2.72 -11.66 5.08
N PHE A 33 -2.23 -12.11 3.94
CA PHE A 33 -1.18 -13.14 3.87
C PHE A 33 0.07 -12.67 4.64
N ASP A 34 0.83 -13.61 5.20
CA ASP A 34 2.10 -13.29 5.83
C ASP A 34 3.13 -12.95 4.75
N THR A 35 3.34 -11.65 4.54
CA THR A 35 4.27 -11.15 3.52
C THR A 35 5.74 -11.39 3.87
N LYS A 36 6.03 -11.98 5.05
CA LYS A 36 7.39 -12.35 5.46
C LYS A 36 7.65 -13.85 5.34
N ASP A 37 6.64 -14.65 5.01
CA ASP A 37 6.83 -16.07 4.75
C ASP A 37 7.75 -16.24 3.51
N PRO A 38 8.89 -16.94 3.64
CA PRO A 38 9.78 -17.19 2.51
C PRO A 38 9.09 -17.88 1.33
N ALA A 39 8.11 -18.76 1.57
CA ALA A 39 7.37 -19.44 0.50
C ALA A 39 6.47 -18.44 -0.26
N PHE A 40 5.81 -17.54 0.46
CA PHE A 40 5.03 -16.46 -0.15
C PHE A 40 5.92 -15.54 -1.00
N LEU A 41 7.09 -15.16 -0.50
CA LEU A 41 8.04 -14.32 -1.23
C LEU A 41 8.54 -14.97 -2.52
N ALA A 42 8.85 -16.27 -2.48
CA ALA A 42 9.29 -17.01 -3.66
C ALA A 42 8.18 -17.08 -4.73
N ASP A 43 6.95 -17.35 -4.31
CA ASP A 43 5.82 -17.40 -5.24
C ASP A 43 5.48 -16.01 -5.80
N LEU A 44 5.51 -14.98 -4.96
CA LEU A 44 5.34 -13.59 -5.38
C LEU A 44 6.38 -13.22 -6.46
N GLN A 45 7.66 -13.51 -6.23
CA GLN A 45 8.71 -13.22 -7.20
C GLN A 45 8.46 -13.94 -8.53
N ARG A 46 8.08 -15.22 -8.48
CA ARG A 46 7.74 -16.01 -9.67
C ARG A 46 6.57 -15.39 -10.44
N GLN A 47 5.48 -15.07 -9.75
CA GLN A 47 4.28 -14.49 -10.37
C GLN A 47 4.55 -13.12 -10.98
N VAL A 48 5.23 -12.23 -10.26
CA VAL A 48 5.63 -10.90 -10.77
C VAL A 48 6.50 -11.04 -12.02
N SER A 49 7.39 -12.02 -12.06
CA SER A 49 8.25 -12.25 -13.23
C SER A 49 7.44 -12.69 -14.45
N ILE A 50 6.38 -13.47 -14.25
CA ILE A 50 5.46 -13.89 -15.33
C ILE A 50 4.66 -12.68 -15.84
N LEU A 51 4.06 -11.90 -14.94
CA LEU A 51 3.27 -10.72 -15.30
C LEU A 51 4.11 -9.70 -16.06
N ASN A 52 5.33 -9.40 -15.60
CA ASN A 52 6.22 -8.44 -16.28
C ASN A 52 6.66 -8.91 -17.67
N ALA A 53 6.63 -10.22 -17.94
CA ALA A 53 6.98 -10.78 -19.23
C ALA A 53 5.76 -10.94 -20.15
N ASP A 54 4.55 -10.67 -19.66
CA ASP A 54 3.31 -10.82 -20.40
C ASP A 54 3.03 -9.57 -21.27
N PRO A 55 3.01 -9.71 -22.61
CA PRO A 55 2.69 -8.61 -23.50
C PRO A 55 1.26 -8.08 -23.31
N GLU A 56 0.32 -8.94 -22.88
CA GLU A 56 -1.07 -8.52 -22.62
C GLU A 56 -1.13 -7.59 -21.41
N GLU A 57 -0.42 -7.92 -20.33
CA GLU A 57 -0.31 -7.07 -19.14
C GLU A 57 0.25 -5.68 -19.51
N THR A 58 1.29 -5.64 -20.34
CA THR A 58 1.88 -4.38 -20.80
C THR A 58 0.86 -3.53 -21.56
N ALA A 59 0.14 -4.12 -22.52
CA ALA A 59 -0.86 -3.40 -23.31
C ALA A 59 -2.04 -2.92 -22.45
N VAL A 60 -2.48 -3.72 -21.48
CA VAL A 60 -3.55 -3.34 -20.55
C VAL A 60 -3.10 -2.17 -19.66
N MET A 61 -1.88 -2.22 -19.14
CA MET A 61 -1.34 -1.15 -18.29
C MET A 61 -1.18 0.16 -19.07
N GLU A 62 -0.67 0.12 -20.31
CA GLU A 62 -0.62 1.29 -21.20
C GLU A 62 -2.01 1.90 -21.44
N TRP A 63 -3.00 1.05 -21.70
CA TRP A 63 -4.39 1.50 -21.86
C TRP A 63 -4.98 2.10 -20.58
N ILE A 64 -4.73 1.51 -19.42
CA ILE A 64 -5.18 2.05 -18.13
C ILE A 64 -4.57 3.43 -17.89
N GLU A 65 -3.26 3.59 -18.16
CA GLU A 65 -2.56 4.86 -18.01
C GLU A 65 -3.16 5.95 -18.92
N ASP A 66 -3.44 5.62 -20.18
CA ASP A 66 -4.07 6.53 -21.14
C ASP A 66 -5.48 6.97 -20.69
N VAL A 67 -6.31 6.03 -20.24
CA VAL A 67 -7.68 6.33 -19.79
C VAL A 67 -7.71 7.03 -18.43
N ALA A 68 -6.76 6.75 -17.54
CA ALA A 68 -6.67 7.38 -16.22
C ALA A 68 -6.00 8.76 -16.25
N ALA A 69 -5.43 9.17 -17.38
CA ALA A 69 -4.84 10.49 -17.56
C ALA A 69 -5.93 11.57 -17.34
N TRP A 70 -5.87 12.24 -16.19
CA TRP A 70 -6.71 13.40 -15.92
C TRP A 70 -6.14 14.60 -16.71
N PRO A 71 -6.96 15.37 -17.43
CA PRO A 71 -6.47 16.56 -18.12
C PRO A 71 -5.88 17.52 -17.08
N SER A 72 -4.59 17.82 -17.21
CA SER A 72 -3.95 18.91 -16.46
C SER A 72 -4.47 20.25 -16.97
N ASP A 73 -4.61 21.24 -16.08
CA ASP A 73 -5.14 22.59 -16.35
C ASP A 73 -4.28 23.45 -17.35
N ASP A 74 -3.41 22.82 -18.14
CA ASP A 74 -2.48 23.45 -19.08
C ASP A 74 -2.96 23.42 -20.55
N GLU A 75 -4.26 23.19 -20.81
CA GLU A 75 -4.95 23.43 -22.10
C GLU A 75 -6.03 24.53 -21.97
#